data_AF-A0A8H4SP03-F1
#
_entry.id   AF-A0A8H4SP03-F1
#
_cell.length_a   1.000
_cell.length_b   1.000
_cell.length_c   1.000
_cell.angle_alpha   90.00
_cell.angle_beta   90.00
_cell.angle_gamma   90.00
#
_symmetry.space_group_name_H-M   'P 1'
#
loop_
_entity.id
_entity.type
_entity.pdbx_description
1 polymer ?
#
loop_
_entity_poly.entity_id
_entity_poly.type
_entity_poly.pdbx_seq_one_letter_code
_entity_poly.pdbx_strand_id
1 'polypeptide(L)'
;MVSTIIAPALSEIASDLNMSDTESVMAMSVYLLATAFGPLLIGPLSEVYGRRPVLHVTNIWFLVWNLICGFANSKGLLFASRLLAGFGASAIYALAGGVLGDIWRPEQRGRSLGLYLLVPLLGVAIGPILGGLISGATTWRWTFWSTSILQGFMVIGSFVVFKETYAPVILEKRTLQLRKSTGQDQYYCQSMKQSAGRSEFDVIRSSLTRPMRLLMFHPIIQMQACLSGLDYGITYIVIATYANLWTSQYG
;
A
#
# COMPACT_ATOMS: atom_id res chain seq x y z
N MET A 1 -3.69 9.40 -2.71
CA MET A 1 -3.60 10.58 -1.82
C MET A 1 -2.15 10.94 -1.50
N VAL A 2 -1.36 10.12 -0.81
CA VAL A 2 0.00 10.54 -0.39
C VAL A 2 0.99 10.74 -1.55
N SER A 3 0.85 9.99 -2.65
CA SER A 3 1.64 10.26 -3.86
C SER A 3 1.20 11.53 -4.60
N THR A 4 -0.09 11.90 -4.51
CA THR A 4 -0.69 12.97 -5.32
C THR A 4 -0.73 14.32 -4.60
N ILE A 5 -0.73 14.32 -3.26
CA ILE A 5 -0.72 15.53 -2.42
C ILE A 5 0.56 16.36 -2.59
N ILE A 6 1.62 15.75 -3.10
CA ILE A 6 2.94 16.37 -3.26
C ILE A 6 3.03 17.09 -4.60
N ALA A 7 2.23 16.68 -5.59
CA ALA A 7 2.21 17.23 -6.94
C ALA A 7 2.29 18.77 -6.99
N PRO A 8 1.44 19.52 -6.25
CA PRO A 8 1.48 20.99 -6.27
C PRO A 8 2.70 21.59 -5.54
N ALA A 9 3.35 20.83 -4.65
CA ALA A 9 4.49 21.27 -3.87
C ALA A 9 5.85 20.88 -4.49
N LEU A 10 5.86 20.24 -5.68
CA LEU A 10 7.10 19.76 -6.30
C LEU A 10 8.11 20.89 -6.54
N SER A 11 7.63 22.05 -7.02
CA SER A 11 8.49 23.20 -7.33
C SER A 11 9.10 23.82 -6.07
N GLU A 12 8.35 23.87 -4.96
CA GLU A 12 8.86 24.31 -3.66
C GLU A 12 9.89 23.34 -3.07
N ILE A 13 9.64 22.02 -3.20
CA ILE A 13 10.59 20.99 -2.77
C ILE A 13 11.88 21.09 -3.58
N ALA A 14 11.76 21.37 -4.88
CA ALA A 14 12.91 21.49 -5.76
C ALA A 14 13.80 22.68 -5.38
N SER A 15 13.19 23.82 -5.04
CA SER A 15 13.96 25.00 -4.61
C SER A 15 14.57 24.83 -3.22
N ASP A 16 13.86 24.26 -2.25
CA ASP A 16 14.33 24.10 -0.86
C ASP A 16 15.47 23.06 -0.74
N LEU A 17 15.46 22.02 -1.57
CA LEU A 17 16.45 20.94 -1.53
C LEU A 17 17.52 21.04 -2.64
N ASN A 18 17.56 22.14 -3.39
CA ASN A 18 18.44 22.35 -4.55
C ASN A 18 18.40 21.14 -5.51
N MET A 19 17.20 20.73 -5.90
CA MET A 19 16.97 19.65 -6.85
C MET A 19 16.69 20.20 -8.26
N SER A 20 17.05 19.42 -9.28
CA SER A 20 16.53 19.69 -10.64
C SER A 20 15.06 19.27 -10.76
N ASP A 21 14.36 19.80 -11.77
CA ASP A 21 12.99 19.37 -12.09
C ASP A 21 12.89 17.86 -12.36
N THR A 22 13.96 17.28 -12.93
CA THR A 22 14.05 15.83 -13.13
C THR A 22 14.15 15.06 -11.80
N GLU A 23 14.87 15.59 -10.81
CA GLU A 23 15.01 14.99 -9.48
C GLU A 23 13.71 15.06 -8.67
N SER A 24 12.94 16.15 -8.79
CA SER A 24 11.65 16.28 -8.09
C SER A 24 10.60 15.29 -8.63
N VAL A 25 10.52 15.12 -9.96
CA VAL A 25 9.68 14.10 -10.60
C VAL A 25 10.15 12.69 -10.23
N MET A 26 11.48 12.47 -10.13
CA MET A 26 12.03 11.20 -9.67
C MET A 26 11.56 10.86 -8.24
N ALA A 27 11.38 11.86 -7.36
CA ALA A 27 10.94 11.63 -5.98
C ALA A 27 9.48 11.14 -5.91
N MET A 28 8.68 11.50 -6.90
CA MET A 28 7.33 10.96 -7.10
C MET A 28 7.41 9.54 -7.67
N SER A 29 8.20 9.33 -8.72
CA SER A 29 8.31 8.03 -9.42
C SER A 29 8.90 6.91 -8.56
N VAL A 30 9.88 7.22 -7.69
CA VAL A 30 10.50 6.22 -6.80
C VAL A 30 9.48 5.64 -5.82
N TYR A 31 8.54 6.45 -5.32
CA TYR A 31 7.45 5.98 -4.49
C TYR A 31 6.56 4.99 -5.26
N LEU A 32 6.26 5.30 -6.53
CA LEU A 32 5.43 4.44 -7.39
C LEU A 32 6.12 3.11 -7.65
N LEU A 33 7.41 3.15 -7.96
CA LEU A 33 8.23 1.97 -8.17
C LEU A 33 8.15 1.04 -6.95
N ALA A 34 8.33 1.59 -5.75
CA ALA A 34 8.19 0.82 -4.51
C ALA A 34 6.76 0.27 -4.32
N THR A 35 5.72 1.03 -4.67
CA THR A 35 4.34 0.54 -4.62
C THR A 35 4.02 -0.55 -5.66
N ALA A 36 4.78 -0.62 -6.76
CA ALA A 36 4.61 -1.64 -7.79
C ALA A 36 5.28 -2.97 -7.39
N PHE A 37 6.46 -2.92 -6.77
CA PHE A 37 7.18 -4.12 -6.32
C PHE A 37 6.75 -4.62 -4.94
N GLY A 38 6.28 -3.75 -4.06
CA GLY A 38 5.87 -4.11 -2.70
C GLY A 38 4.78 -5.19 -2.60
N PRO A 39 3.72 -5.22 -3.45
CA PRO A 39 2.68 -6.23 -3.38
C PRO A 39 3.19 -7.65 -3.62
N LEU A 40 4.27 -7.79 -4.40
CA LEU A 40 4.92 -9.06 -4.69
C LEU A 40 5.46 -9.74 -3.42
N LEU A 41 5.91 -8.94 -2.45
CA LEU A 41 6.42 -9.41 -1.17
C LEU A 41 5.32 -9.50 -0.11
N ILE A 42 4.49 -8.46 -0.02
CA ILE A 42 3.49 -8.32 1.06
C ILE A 42 2.31 -9.25 0.88
N GLY A 43 1.90 -9.53 -0.36
CA GLY A 43 0.80 -10.45 -0.67
C GLY A 43 1.04 -11.85 -0.07
N PRO A 44 2.12 -12.56 -0.47
CA PRO A 44 2.48 -13.86 0.09
C PRO A 44 2.67 -13.84 1.62
N LEU A 45 3.30 -12.78 2.13
CA LEU A 45 3.55 -12.63 3.56
C LEU A 45 2.23 -12.59 4.36
N SER A 46 1.20 -11.94 3.80
CA SER A 46 -0.12 -11.88 4.42
C SER A 46 -0.89 -13.20 4.45
N GLU A 47 -0.59 -14.12 3.52
CA GLU A 47 -1.21 -15.44 3.48
C GLU A 47 -0.57 -16.39 4.50
N VAL A 48 0.73 -16.21 4.79
CA VAL A 48 1.46 -17.04 5.77
C VAL A 48 1.25 -16.55 7.19
N TYR A 49 1.43 -15.26 7.45
CA TYR A 49 1.39 -14.69 8.79
C TYR A 49 0.01 -14.16 9.21
N GLY A 50 -0.97 -14.18 8.30
CA GLY A 50 -2.29 -13.60 8.49
C GLY A 50 -2.37 -12.14 8.06
N ARG A 51 -3.59 -11.69 7.72
CA ARG A 51 -3.81 -10.38 7.10
C ARG A 51 -3.70 -9.23 8.09
N ARG A 52 -4.19 -9.40 9.32
CA ARG A 52 -4.17 -8.34 10.34
C ARG A 52 -2.76 -7.91 10.77
N PRO A 53 -1.84 -8.80 11.18
CA PRO A 53 -0.51 -8.37 11.63
C PRO A 53 0.28 -7.71 10.50
N VAL A 54 0.18 -8.23 9.27
CA VAL A 54 0.84 -7.64 8.09
C VAL A 54 0.28 -6.26 7.77
N LEU A 55 -1.05 -6.07 7.83
CA LEU A 55 -1.66 -4.74 7.66
C LEU A 55 -1.18 -3.75 8.73
N HIS A 56 -1.15 -4.12 10.01
CA HIS A 56 -0.72 -3.19 11.05
C HIS A 56 0.78 -2.84 10.95
N VAL A 57 1.64 -3.83 10.72
CA VAL A 57 3.09 -3.61 10.56
C VAL A 57 3.39 -2.69 9.38
N THR A 58 2.75 -2.94 8.23
CA THR A 58 2.95 -2.11 7.03
C THR A 58 2.38 -0.70 7.17
N ASN A 59 1.27 -0.52 7.89
CA ASN A 59 0.73 0.80 8.20
C ASN A 59 1.63 1.60 9.15
N ILE A 60 2.19 0.96 10.19
CA ILE A 60 3.15 1.61 11.10
C ILE A 60 4.44 1.94 10.35
N TRP A 61 4.93 1.03 9.52
CA TRP A 61 6.09 1.25 8.67
C TRP A 61 5.89 2.47 7.77
N PHE A 62 4.75 2.53 7.08
CA PHE A 62 4.38 3.68 6.26
C PHE A 62 4.34 4.98 7.07
N LEU A 63 3.71 4.98 8.25
CA LEU A 63 3.62 6.14 9.14
C LEU A 63 5.02 6.70 9.48
N VAL A 64 5.94 5.83 9.91
CA VAL A 64 7.29 6.22 10.32
C VAL A 64 8.07 6.83 9.14
N TRP A 65 8.06 6.17 7.98
CA TRP A 65 8.80 6.66 6.81
C TRP A 65 8.17 7.91 6.19
N ASN A 66 6.84 8.03 6.23
CA ASN A 66 6.16 9.25 5.79
C ASN A 66 6.46 10.43 6.73
N LEU A 67 6.55 10.18 8.04
CA LEU A 67 6.96 11.20 9.00
C LEU A 67 8.40 11.66 8.76
N ILE A 68 9.32 10.72 8.49
CA ILE A 68 10.72 11.01 8.13
C ILE A 68 10.80 11.88 6.86
N CYS A 69 9.90 11.70 5.89
CA CYS A 69 9.85 12.56 4.69
C CYS A 69 9.62 14.04 5.05
N GLY A 70 8.86 14.33 6.11
CA GLY A 70 8.62 15.70 6.56
C GLY A 70 9.83 16.35 7.25
N PHE A 71 10.76 15.54 7.78
CA PHE A 71 12.02 16.00 8.38
C PHE A 71 13.21 15.90 7.42
N ALA A 72 12.98 15.60 6.14
CA ALA A 72 14.04 15.40 5.17
C ALA A 72 14.74 16.74 4.85
N ASN A 73 16.02 16.84 5.22
CA ASN A 73 16.88 18.00 4.92
C ASN A 73 17.84 17.76 3.73
N SER A 74 17.70 16.62 3.06
CA SER A 74 18.56 16.23 1.93
C SER A 74 17.76 15.46 0.89
N LYS A 75 18.10 15.65 -0.39
CA LYS A 75 17.50 14.93 -1.51
C LYS A 75 17.61 13.41 -1.38
N GLY A 76 18.77 12.91 -0.94
CA GLY A 76 19.00 11.48 -0.75
C GLY A 76 18.09 10.88 0.33
N LEU A 77 17.92 11.61 1.44
CA LEU A 77 17.03 11.20 2.52
C LEU A 77 15.57 11.16 2.04
N LEU A 78 15.13 12.15 1.26
CA LEU A 78 13.79 12.18 0.69
C LEU A 78 13.55 10.99 -0.26
N PHE A 79 14.49 10.67 -1.15
CA PHE A 79 14.36 9.52 -2.04
C PHE A 79 14.28 8.19 -1.27
N ALA A 80 15.17 8.00 -0.29
CA ALA A 80 15.20 6.79 0.52
C ALA A 80 13.92 6.63 1.35
N SER A 81 13.48 7.68 2.02
CA SER A 81 12.25 7.65 2.83
C SER A 81 11.01 7.42 1.97
N ARG A 82 10.96 7.96 0.74
CA ARG A 82 9.86 7.72 -0.21
C ARG A 82 9.82 6.30 -0.73
N LEU A 83 10.97 5.73 -1.06
CA LEU A 83 11.07 4.33 -1.45
C LEU A 83 10.53 3.43 -0.34
N LEU A 84 10.97 3.67 0.90
CA LEU A 84 10.57 2.87 2.06
C LEU A 84 9.10 3.08 2.45
N ALA A 85 8.58 4.32 2.34
CA ALA A 85 7.16 4.61 2.50
C ALA A 85 6.31 3.91 1.42
N GLY A 86 6.75 3.92 0.17
CA GLY A 86 6.05 3.26 -0.93
C GLY A 86 5.88 1.76 -0.70
N PHE A 87 6.87 1.08 -0.12
CA PHE A 87 6.72 -0.31 0.30
C PHE A 87 5.60 -0.51 1.32
N GLY A 88 5.51 0.35 2.35
CA GLY A 88 4.43 0.29 3.33
C GLY A 88 3.04 0.55 2.71
N ALA A 89 2.94 1.54 1.83
CA ALA A 89 1.69 1.89 1.16
C ALA A 89 1.19 0.79 0.20
N SER A 90 2.11 0.01 -0.37
CA SER A 90 1.79 -1.10 -1.29
C SER A 90 0.91 -2.18 -0.66
N ALA A 91 0.95 -2.31 0.67
CA ALA A 91 0.20 -3.33 1.40
C ALA A 91 -1.30 -3.25 1.14
N ILE A 92 -1.87 -2.05 1.08
CA ILE A 92 -3.30 -1.85 0.84
C ILE A 92 -3.70 -2.42 -0.53
N TYR A 93 -2.88 -2.22 -1.56
CA TYR A 93 -3.14 -2.74 -2.91
C TYR A 93 -3.10 -4.27 -2.95
N ALA A 94 -2.16 -4.88 -2.21
CA ALA A 94 -2.02 -6.33 -2.15
C ALA A 94 -3.15 -7.00 -1.33
N LEU A 95 -3.52 -6.38 -0.21
CA LEU A 95 -4.37 -7.00 0.80
C LEU A 95 -5.85 -6.68 0.65
N ALA A 96 -6.21 -5.51 0.10
CA ALA A 96 -7.60 -5.07 0.08
C ALA A 96 -8.53 -6.06 -0.64
N GLY A 97 -8.14 -6.55 -1.82
CA GLY A 97 -8.93 -7.53 -2.56
C GLY A 97 -9.10 -8.84 -1.79
N GLY A 98 -8.06 -9.30 -1.12
CA GLY A 98 -8.10 -10.52 -0.31
C GLY A 98 -8.96 -10.38 0.95
N VAL A 99 -8.82 -9.27 1.68
CA VAL A 99 -9.67 -8.98 2.85
C VAL A 99 -11.14 -8.87 2.44
N LEU A 100 -11.43 -8.14 1.35
CA LEU A 100 -12.80 -7.95 0.90
C LEU A 100 -13.43 -9.27 0.43
N GLY A 101 -12.64 -10.12 -0.21
CA GLY A 101 -13.04 -11.48 -0.60
C GLY A 101 -13.32 -12.39 0.60
N ASP A 102 -12.61 -12.21 1.71
CA ASP A 102 -12.79 -13.01 2.93
C ASP A 102 -14.03 -12.57 3.74
N ILE A 103 -14.41 -11.29 3.69
CA ILE A 103 -15.58 -10.74 4.44
C ILE A 103 -16.88 -10.93 3.67
N TRP A 104 -16.87 -10.66 2.35
CA TRP A 104 -18.10 -10.57 1.56
C TRP A 104 -18.37 -11.84 0.76
N ARG A 105 -19.64 -12.27 0.80
CA ARG A 105 -20.15 -13.39 -0.01
C ARG A 105 -20.06 -13.07 -1.50
N PRO A 106 -19.88 -14.08 -2.39
CA PRO A 106 -19.65 -13.87 -3.82
C PRO A 106 -20.63 -12.91 -4.50
N GLU A 107 -21.90 -12.96 -4.11
CA GLU A 107 -22.99 -12.16 -4.70
C GLU A 107 -22.88 -10.66 -4.36
N GLN A 108 -22.22 -10.32 -3.24
CA GLN A 108 -22.06 -8.95 -2.75
C GLN A 108 -20.66 -8.38 -3.03
N ARG A 109 -19.74 -9.18 -3.58
CA ARG A 109 -18.37 -8.77 -3.88
C ARG A 109 -18.30 -7.64 -4.90
N GLY A 110 -19.14 -7.66 -5.94
CA GLY A 110 -19.14 -6.59 -6.95
C GLY A 110 -19.48 -5.21 -6.36
N ARG A 111 -20.53 -5.14 -5.54
CA ARG A 111 -20.98 -3.88 -4.92
C ARG A 111 -19.99 -3.36 -3.88
N SER A 112 -19.44 -4.25 -3.05
CA SER A 112 -18.43 -3.88 -2.05
C SER A 112 -17.12 -3.43 -2.70
N LEU A 113 -16.68 -4.11 -3.76
CA LEU A 113 -15.49 -3.71 -4.52
C LEU A 113 -15.70 -2.34 -5.18
N GLY A 114 -16.88 -2.10 -5.75
CA GLY A 114 -17.24 -0.79 -6.32
C GLY A 114 -17.16 0.34 -5.29
N LEU A 115 -17.74 0.14 -4.10
CA LEU A 115 -17.65 1.11 -3.00
C LEU A 115 -16.21 1.30 -2.51
N TYR A 116 -15.43 0.22 -2.45
CA TYR A 116 -14.03 0.28 -2.09
C TYR A 116 -13.22 1.12 -3.09
N LEU A 117 -13.44 0.93 -4.40
CA LEU A 117 -12.73 1.64 -5.47
C LEU A 117 -13.04 3.15 -5.50
N LEU A 118 -14.18 3.59 -4.96
CA LEU A 118 -14.47 5.02 -4.82
C LEU A 118 -13.50 5.72 -3.85
N VAL A 119 -13.05 5.02 -2.80
CA VAL A 119 -12.19 5.63 -1.77
C VAL A 119 -10.83 6.07 -2.34
N PRO A 120 -10.07 5.22 -3.06
CA PRO A 120 -8.86 5.64 -3.76
C PRO A 120 -9.12 6.75 -4.79
N LEU A 121 -10.22 6.68 -5.54
CA LEU A 121 -10.56 7.67 -6.57
C LEU A 121 -10.73 9.07 -5.95
N LEU A 122 -11.54 9.15 -4.89
CA LEU A 122 -11.71 10.38 -4.11
C LEU A 122 -10.39 10.84 -3.50
N GLY A 123 -9.58 9.91 -2.99
CA GLY A 123 -8.26 10.24 -2.44
C GLY A 123 -7.25 10.77 -3.47
N VAL A 124 -7.38 10.40 -4.75
CA VAL A 124 -6.58 10.96 -5.84
C VAL A 124 -7.08 12.36 -6.22
N ALA A 125 -8.39 12.57 -6.28
CA ALA A 125 -8.98 13.87 -6.61
C ALA A 125 -8.77 14.93 -5.51
N ILE A 126 -8.99 14.56 -4.25
CA ILE A 126 -8.89 15.48 -3.09
C ILE A 126 -7.41 15.75 -2.74
N GLY A 127 -6.51 14.82 -3.06
CA GLY A 127 -5.08 14.91 -2.72
C GLY A 127 -4.42 16.21 -3.17
N PRO A 128 -4.36 16.53 -4.48
CA PRO A 128 -3.74 17.75 -4.98
C PRO A 128 -4.39 19.03 -4.42
N ILE A 129 -5.70 19.03 -4.18
CA ILE A 129 -6.43 20.19 -3.64
C ILE A 129 -5.93 20.50 -2.22
N LEU A 130 -5.91 19.49 -1.36
CA LEU A 130 -5.38 19.64 0.01
C LEU A 130 -3.88 19.96 -0.01
N GLY A 131 -3.12 19.35 -0.91
CA GLY A 131 -1.70 19.60 -1.07
C GLY A 131 -1.39 21.05 -1.43
N GLY A 132 -2.15 21.62 -2.37
CA GLY A 132 -2.00 23.01 -2.80
C GLY A 132 -2.38 23.99 -1.70
N LEU A 133 -3.48 23.73 -0.98
CA LEU A 133 -3.91 24.57 0.15
C LEU A 133 -2.89 24.57 1.29
N ILE A 134 -2.34 23.40 1.64
CA ILE A 134 -1.37 23.25 2.74
C ILE A 134 0.00 23.83 2.36
N SER A 135 0.48 23.57 1.14
CA SER A 135 1.76 24.13 0.68
C SER A 135 1.67 25.65 0.58
N GLY A 136 0.60 26.18 -0.03
CA GLY A 136 0.41 27.61 -0.22
C GLY A 136 0.20 28.42 1.06
N ALA A 137 -0.34 27.81 2.13
CA ALA A 137 -0.55 28.47 3.41
C ALA A 137 0.62 28.29 4.40
N THR A 138 1.52 27.32 4.18
CA THR A 138 2.59 27.03 5.14
C THR A 138 3.89 26.61 4.45
N THR A 139 4.16 25.31 4.34
CA THR A 139 5.41 24.77 3.79
C THR A 139 5.15 23.35 3.33
N TRP A 140 5.80 22.91 2.26
CA TRP A 140 5.71 21.53 1.74
C TRP A 140 5.90 20.42 2.80
N ARG A 141 6.65 20.66 3.88
CA ARG A 141 6.86 19.70 4.99
C ARG A 141 5.59 19.39 5.75
N TRP A 142 4.69 20.36 5.91
CA TRP A 142 3.40 20.18 6.58
C TRP A 142 2.47 19.23 5.82
N THR A 143 2.66 19.08 4.52
CA THR A 143 1.94 18.09 3.72
C THR A 143 2.26 16.65 4.17
N PHE A 144 3.50 16.39 4.62
CA PHE A 144 3.88 15.10 5.21
C PHE A 144 3.39 14.94 6.64
N TRP A 145 3.45 15.99 7.46
CA TRP A 145 3.00 15.91 8.84
C TRP A 145 1.48 15.74 8.95
N SER A 146 0.71 16.51 8.19
CA SER A 146 -0.76 16.40 8.13
C SER A 146 -1.23 15.01 7.68
N THR A 147 -0.62 14.46 6.62
CA THR A 147 -0.93 13.09 6.16
C THR A 147 -0.50 12.04 7.17
N SER A 148 0.62 12.24 7.88
CA SER A 148 1.06 11.35 8.95
C SER A 148 0.12 11.38 10.16
N ILE A 149 -0.40 12.56 10.52
CA ILE A 149 -1.39 12.70 11.61
C ILE A 149 -2.68 11.96 11.25
N LEU A 150 -3.22 12.22 10.06
CA LEU A 150 -4.42 11.53 9.57
C LEU A 150 -4.22 10.01 9.55
N GLN A 151 -3.07 9.56 9.03
CA GLN A 151 -2.69 8.16 9.03
C GLN A 151 -2.60 7.60 10.45
N GLY A 152 -2.03 8.32 11.40
CA GLY A 152 -1.94 7.91 12.80
C GLY A 152 -3.32 7.65 13.42
N PHE A 153 -4.28 8.55 13.19
CA PHE A 153 -5.67 8.35 13.60
C PHE A 153 -6.30 7.11 12.95
N MET A 154 -6.06 6.90 11.65
CA MET A 154 -6.54 5.70 10.95
C MET A 154 -5.90 4.42 11.48
N VAL A 155 -4.61 4.43 11.83
CA VAL A 155 -3.93 3.29 12.43
C VAL A 155 -4.52 2.96 13.79
N ILE A 156 -4.73 3.95 14.66
CA ILE A 156 -5.34 3.76 15.98
C ILE A 156 -6.76 3.20 15.83
N GLY A 157 -7.57 3.78 14.93
CA GLY A 157 -8.91 3.28 14.64
C GLY A 157 -8.89 1.84 14.12
N SER A 158 -7.94 1.51 13.24
CA SER A 158 -7.74 0.17 12.72
C SER A 158 -7.38 -0.83 13.84
N PHE A 159 -6.51 -0.47 14.79
CA PHE A 159 -6.18 -1.36 15.91
C PHE A 159 -7.40 -1.75 16.76
N VAL A 160 -8.35 -0.82 16.93
CA VAL A 160 -9.58 -1.02 17.72
C VAL A 160 -10.65 -1.80 16.94
N VAL A 161 -10.82 -1.50 15.66
CA VAL A 161 -11.93 -2.01 14.84
C VAL A 161 -11.57 -3.29 14.08
N PHE A 162 -10.33 -3.43 13.62
CA PHE A 162 -9.93 -4.50 12.71
C PHE A 162 -9.70 -5.81 13.46
N LYS A 163 -10.65 -6.74 13.33
CA LYS A 163 -10.51 -8.13 13.79
C LYS A 163 -9.88 -8.97 12.69
N GLU A 164 -9.13 -10.00 13.09
CA GLU A 164 -8.49 -10.92 12.13
C GLU A 164 -9.54 -11.45 11.16
N THR A 165 -9.28 -11.28 9.87
CA THR A 165 -10.23 -11.62 8.79
C THR A 165 -9.83 -12.93 8.10
N TYR A 166 -8.58 -13.36 8.25
CA TYR A 166 -8.06 -14.52 7.55
C TYR A 166 -8.58 -15.83 8.18
N ALA A 167 -9.54 -16.47 7.51
CA ALA A 167 -10.22 -17.68 7.99
C ALA A 167 -9.28 -18.83 8.40
N PRO A 168 -8.17 -19.13 7.68
CA PRO A 168 -7.26 -20.22 8.05
C PRO A 168 -6.58 -20.02 9.41
N VAL A 169 -6.15 -18.80 9.74
CA VAL A 169 -5.48 -18.47 11.02
C VAL A 169 -6.48 -18.47 12.18
N ILE A 170 -7.73 -18.05 11.93
CA ILE A 170 -8.79 -18.10 12.94
C ILE A 170 -9.12 -19.56 13.28
N LEU A 171 -9.25 -20.41 12.27
CA LEU A 171 -9.52 -21.83 12.42
C LEU A 171 -8.36 -22.54 13.12
N GLU A 172 -7.11 -22.19 12.80
CA GLU A 172 -5.93 -22.73 13.46
C GLU A 172 -5.88 -22.39 14.95
N LYS A 173 -6.11 -21.11 15.31
CA LYS A 173 -6.20 -20.68 16.72
C LYS A 173 -7.32 -21.39 17.48
N ARG A 174 -8.50 -21.54 16.86
CA ARG A 174 -9.63 -22.28 17.47
C ARG A 174 -9.32 -23.76 17.65
N THR A 175 -8.63 -24.37 16.70
CA THR A 175 -8.26 -25.79 16.76
C THR A 175 -7.20 -26.05 17.82
N LEU A 176 -6.24 -25.14 17.99
CA LEU A 176 -5.28 -25.17 19.11
C LEU A 176 -5.96 -24.98 20.47
N GLN A 177 -6.95 -24.09 20.56
CA GLN A 177 -7.75 -23.93 21.78
C GLN A 177 -8.57 -25.19 22.09
N LEU A 178 -9.20 -25.80 21.08
CA LEU A 178 -9.93 -27.06 21.21
C LEU A 178 -9.01 -28.21 21.63
N ARG A 179 -7.79 -28.31 21.10
CA ARG A 179 -6.80 -29.30 21.58
C ARG A 179 -6.46 -29.11 23.05
N LYS A 180 -6.25 -27.86 23.48
CA LYS A 180 -5.94 -27.54 24.88
C LYS A 180 -7.12 -27.82 25.83
N SER A 181 -8.36 -27.53 25.41
CA SER A 181 -9.54 -27.75 26.25
C SER A 181 -9.99 -29.20 26.33
N THR A 182 -9.82 -29.96 25.24
CA THR A 182 -10.39 -31.30 25.10
C THR A 182 -9.35 -32.40 25.34
N GLY A 183 -8.06 -32.07 25.38
CA GLY A 183 -6.97 -33.03 25.61
C GLY A 183 -6.79 -34.08 24.50
N GLN A 184 -7.52 -33.94 23.39
CA GLN A 184 -7.50 -34.86 22.26
C GLN A 184 -6.81 -34.21 21.05
N ASP A 185 -5.71 -34.81 20.60
CA ASP A 185 -4.90 -34.32 19.47
C ASP A 185 -5.52 -34.59 18.08
N GLN A 186 -6.70 -35.20 18.03
CA GLN A 186 -7.38 -35.56 16.77
C GLN A 186 -7.95 -34.38 15.99
N TYR A 187 -8.09 -33.19 16.59
CA TYR A 187 -8.56 -32.01 15.86
C TYR A 187 -7.43 -31.41 15.03
N TYR A 188 -7.59 -31.37 13.70
CA TYR A 188 -6.65 -30.77 12.75
C TYR A 188 -7.36 -29.83 11.77
N CYS A 189 -6.73 -28.69 11.47
CA CYS A 189 -7.14 -27.84 10.36
C CYS A 189 -6.56 -28.33 9.04
N GLN A 190 -7.27 -28.10 7.94
CA GLN A 190 -6.79 -28.40 6.59
C GLN A 190 -5.55 -27.56 6.23
N SER A 191 -5.41 -26.35 6.79
CA SER A 191 -4.19 -25.53 6.74
C SER A 191 -3.02 -26.20 7.48
N MET A 192 -3.24 -26.70 8.70
CA MET A 192 -2.23 -27.47 9.46
C MET A 192 -1.79 -28.74 8.74
N LYS A 193 -2.70 -29.45 8.05
CA LYS A 193 -2.35 -30.62 7.23
C LYS A 193 -1.54 -30.26 5.98
N GLN A 194 -1.78 -29.10 5.38
CA GLN A 194 -0.97 -28.61 4.24
C GLN A 194 0.41 -28.09 4.67
N SER A 195 0.54 -27.57 5.89
CA SER A 195 1.80 -27.09 6.47
C SER A 195 2.58 -28.18 7.22
N ALA A 196 1.95 -29.31 7.57
CA ALA A 196 2.59 -30.43 8.26
C ALA A 196 3.72 -31.02 7.39
N GLY A 197 4.97 -30.72 7.79
CA GLY A 197 6.18 -31.21 7.14
C GLY A 197 6.89 -30.25 6.19
N ARG A 198 6.43 -28.99 6.05
CA ARG A 198 7.15 -27.95 5.28
C ARG A 198 7.80 -26.93 6.22
N SER A 199 9.08 -26.62 5.99
CA SER A 199 9.78 -25.54 6.68
C SER A 199 9.07 -24.21 6.43
N GLU A 200 9.01 -23.32 7.42
CA GLU A 200 8.44 -21.96 7.26
C GLU A 200 9.10 -21.23 6.09
N PHE A 201 10.39 -21.49 5.85
CA PHE A 201 11.13 -20.95 4.72
C PHE A 201 10.68 -21.50 3.36
N ASP A 202 10.31 -22.79 3.28
CA ASP A 202 9.79 -23.40 2.05
C ASP A 202 8.38 -22.92 1.73
N VAL A 203 7.57 -22.67 2.76
CA VAL A 203 6.24 -22.07 2.59
C VAL A 203 6.40 -20.64 2.06
N ILE A 204 7.25 -19.81 2.67
CA ILE A 204 7.53 -18.45 2.21
C ILE A 204 8.08 -18.46 0.77
N ARG A 205 9.08 -19.30 0.47
CA ARG A 205 9.68 -19.41 -0.87
C ARG A 205 8.67 -19.87 -1.91
N SER A 206 7.82 -20.85 -1.59
CA SER A 206 6.79 -21.32 -2.51
C SER A 206 5.69 -20.27 -2.73
N SER A 207 5.35 -19.48 -1.71
CA SER A 207 4.37 -18.40 -1.82
C SER A 207 4.90 -17.18 -2.57
N LEU A 208 6.19 -16.83 -2.44
CA LEU A 208 6.84 -15.77 -3.23
C LEU A 208 7.05 -16.14 -4.71
N THR A 209 7.32 -17.41 -5.01
CA THR A 209 7.55 -17.85 -6.39
C THR A 209 6.26 -17.94 -7.22
N ARG A 210 5.10 -18.10 -6.57
CA ARG A 210 3.79 -18.21 -7.25
C ARG A 210 3.42 -16.94 -8.05
N PRO A 211 3.37 -15.73 -7.47
CA PRO A 211 3.09 -14.51 -8.21
C PRO A 211 4.10 -14.24 -9.34
N MET A 212 5.40 -14.49 -9.09
CA MET A 212 6.45 -14.32 -10.10
C MET A 212 6.23 -15.27 -11.29
N ARG A 213 5.94 -16.54 -11.02
CA ARG A 213 5.66 -17.52 -12.07
C ARG A 213 4.37 -17.18 -12.82
N LEU A 214 3.35 -16.71 -12.12
CA LEU A 214 2.10 -16.27 -12.74
C LEU A 214 2.34 -15.09 -13.70
N LEU A 215 3.10 -14.08 -13.27
CA LEU A 215 3.44 -12.93 -14.09
C LEU A 215 4.28 -13.32 -15.33
N MET A 216 5.23 -14.25 -15.19
CA MET A 216 6.17 -14.60 -16.27
C MET A 216 5.57 -15.59 -17.29
N PHE A 217 4.65 -16.46 -16.87
CA PHE A 217 4.19 -17.57 -17.71
C PHE A 217 2.72 -17.49 -18.14
N HIS A 218 1.90 -16.61 -17.55
CA HIS A 218 0.49 -16.45 -17.96
C HIS A 218 0.26 -15.17 -18.79
N PRO A 219 -0.07 -15.29 -20.09
CA PRO A 219 -0.18 -14.14 -20.99
C PRO A 219 -1.34 -13.19 -20.64
N ILE A 220 -2.42 -13.70 -20.05
CA ILE A 220 -3.56 -12.88 -19.61
C ILE A 220 -3.13 -11.90 -18.51
N ILE A 221 -2.31 -12.36 -17.57
CA ILE A 221 -1.82 -11.54 -16.45
C ILE A 221 -0.83 -10.49 -16.98
N GLN A 222 -0.01 -10.84 -17.98
CA GLN A 222 0.90 -9.90 -18.63
C GLN A 222 0.18 -8.78 -19.36
N MET A 223 -0.86 -9.10 -20.14
CA MET A 223 -1.70 -8.07 -20.79
C MET A 223 -2.33 -7.14 -19.75
N GLN A 224 -2.89 -7.68 -18.67
CA GLN A 224 -3.50 -6.88 -17.63
C GLN A 224 -2.48 -6.01 -16.88
N ALA A 225 -1.28 -6.52 -16.63
CA ALA A 225 -0.18 -5.78 -16.01
C ALA A 225 0.29 -4.64 -16.91
N CYS A 226 0.44 -4.87 -18.22
CA CYS A 226 0.78 -3.83 -19.20
C CYS A 226 -0.29 -2.73 -19.27
N LEU A 227 -1.56 -3.11 -19.38
CA LEU A 227 -2.67 -2.15 -19.40
C LEU A 227 -2.73 -1.32 -18.11
N SER A 228 -2.60 -1.97 -16.95
CA SER A 228 -2.59 -1.27 -15.66
C SER A 228 -1.37 -0.35 -15.54
N GLY A 229 -0.20 -0.78 -16.02
CA GLY A 229 1.01 0.05 -16.04
C GLY A 229 0.86 1.29 -16.93
N LEU A 230 0.26 1.15 -18.11
CA LEU A 230 -0.05 2.27 -18.99
C LEU A 230 -1.05 3.24 -18.36
N ASP A 231 -2.12 2.73 -17.75
CA ASP A 231 -3.15 3.55 -17.09
C ASP A 231 -2.56 4.37 -15.92
N TYR A 232 -1.74 3.73 -15.08
CA TYR A 232 -1.01 4.42 -14.02
C TYR A 232 0.01 5.43 -14.59
N GLY A 233 0.75 5.07 -15.64
CA GLY A 233 1.70 5.98 -16.29
C GLY A 233 1.03 7.25 -16.79
N ILE A 234 -0.07 7.12 -17.53
CA ILE A 234 -0.86 8.25 -18.04
C ILE A 234 -1.40 9.09 -16.88
N THR A 235 -1.98 8.46 -15.86
CA THR A 235 -2.53 9.16 -14.69
C THR A 235 -1.50 10.04 -14.00
N TYR A 236 -0.27 9.54 -13.82
CA TYR A 236 0.78 10.30 -13.16
C TYR A 236 1.41 11.38 -14.04
N ILE A 237 1.54 11.15 -15.35
CA ILE A 237 1.94 12.19 -16.30
C ILE A 237 0.94 13.35 -16.26
N VAL A 238 -0.36 13.04 -16.27
CA VAL A 238 -1.42 14.05 -16.16
C VAL A 238 -1.28 14.81 -14.85
N ILE A 239 -1.18 14.12 -13.71
CA ILE A 239 -1.07 14.78 -12.39
C ILE A 239 0.16 15.68 -12.28
N ALA A 240 1.32 15.23 -12.79
CA ALA A 240 2.57 16.01 -12.75
C ALA A 240 2.55 17.21 -13.70
N THR A 241 1.94 17.06 -14.88
CA THR A 241 1.94 18.11 -15.92
C THR A 241 0.82 19.12 -15.71
N TYR A 242 -0.30 18.72 -15.06
CA TYR A 242 -1.50 19.54 -14.95
C TYR A 242 -1.24 20.89 -14.27
N ALA A 243 -0.46 20.90 -13.19
CA ALA A 243 -0.10 22.13 -12.48
C ALA A 243 0.66 23.10 -13.40
N ASN A 244 1.71 22.60 -14.08
CA ASN A 244 2.54 23.40 -14.99
C ASN A 244 1.75 23.94 -16.18
N LEU A 245 0.91 23.11 -16.80
CA LEU A 245 0.08 23.49 -17.95
C LEU A 245 -0.89 24.62 -17.59
N TRP A 246 -1.55 24.51 -16.42
CA TRP A 246 -2.51 25.51 -15.96
C TRP A 246 -1.82 26.86 -15.69
N THR A 247 -0.66 26.84 -15.02
CA THR A 247 0.12 28.06 -14.74
C THR A 247 0.77 28.69 -15.98
N SER A 248 1.04 27.94 -17.05
CA SER A 248 1.70 28.49 -18.24
C SER A 248 0.74 28.99 -19.33
N GLN A 249 -0.47 28.41 -19.40
CA GLN A 249 -1.44 28.68 -20.49
C GLN A 249 -2.68 29.45 -20.02
N TYR A 250 -3.10 29.28 -18.76
CA TYR A 250 -4.38 29.81 -18.25
C TYR A 250 -4.23 30.72 -17.02
N GLY A 251 -3.01 30.86 -16.49
CA GLY A 251 -2.66 31.69 -15.34
C GLY A 251 -1.68 32.78 -15.71
#